data_AF-S8CMN7-F1
#
_entry.id   AF-S8CMN7-F1
#
_cell.length_a   1.000
_cell.length_b   1.000
_cell.length_c   1.000
_cell.angle_alpha   90.00
_cell.angle_beta   90.00
_cell.angle_gamma   90.00
#
_symmetry.space_group_name_H-M   'P 1'
#
loop_
_entity.id
_entity.type
_entity.pdbx_description
1 polymer ?
#
loop_
_entity_poly.entity_id
_entity_poly.type
_entity_poly.pdbx_seq_one_letter_code
_entity_poly.pdbx_strand_id
1 'polypeptide(L)'
;KVLRLWLFCQNVSFMAAGVAVVAILAYPDGAMAYNHTPFICLVVLINVCGALGSLSTLAGTILIEREWAVVISEGEHPSFLAKMNSILRRIDLSCKLLAPVVTGFIISFVSLVASAVTLALWNILSVILQYWLLMSVYNGIPVLSRRGRFADESERVGFVSLESYSGWMNGLVDHPYVSAWRLYLKQDVVIPGVALALLYFTVLSFGTLMTATLEWEGVPTFVIGLGRGLSAVIGIGATFSYPVLESRISSLRAGLWSIWSQWSCLLLCMGSIWVKERVSSAYMLMGGVAASRLGLWMFDLAVIQQMQ
;
A
#
# COMPACT_ATOMS: atom_id res chain seq x y z
N LYS A 1 21.84 -8.61 3.63
CA LYS A 1 21.76 -7.42 4.52
C LYS A 1 20.48 -6.63 4.30
N VAL A 2 20.07 -6.43 3.05
CA VAL A 2 18.83 -5.74 2.62
C VAL A 2 17.58 -6.19 3.40
N LEU A 3 17.32 -7.50 3.50
CA LEU A 3 16.16 -8.03 4.24
C LEU A 3 16.09 -7.55 5.72
N ARG A 4 17.24 -7.54 6.42
CA ARG A 4 17.28 -7.12 7.83
C ARG A 4 17.08 -5.61 7.97
N LEU A 5 17.68 -4.83 7.06
CA LEU A 5 17.52 -3.38 7.05
C LEU A 5 16.07 -2.98 6.74
N TRP A 6 15.45 -3.65 5.76
CA TRP A 6 14.05 -3.47 5.41
C TRP A 6 13.12 -3.79 6.59
N LEU A 7 13.27 -4.98 7.21
CA LEU A 7 12.48 -5.34 8.40
C LEU A 7 12.67 -4.31 9.51
N PHE A 8 13.92 -3.95 9.83
CA PHE A 8 14.19 -2.95 10.86
C PHE A 8 13.50 -1.60 10.58
N CYS A 9 13.61 -1.10 9.36
CA CYS A 9 12.98 0.17 8.95
C CYS A 9 11.44 0.10 9.08
N GLN A 10 10.82 -0.98 8.62
CA GLN A 10 9.38 -1.19 8.72
C GLN A 10 8.92 -1.21 10.17
N ASN A 11 9.64 -1.96 11.01
CA ASN A 11 9.27 -2.22 12.40
C ASN A 11 9.39 -0.97 13.27
N VAL A 12 10.51 -0.26 13.16
CA VAL A 12 10.74 0.98 13.92
C VAL A 12 9.69 2.02 13.55
N SER A 13 9.34 2.10 12.27
CA SER A 13 8.32 3.04 11.77
C SER A 13 6.94 2.75 12.36
N PHE A 14 6.46 1.51 12.31
CA PHE A 14 5.15 1.16 12.87
C PHE A 14 5.12 1.23 14.41
N MET A 15 6.21 0.84 15.08
CA MET A 15 6.31 0.93 16.53
C MET A 15 6.29 2.40 17.00
N ALA A 16 7.06 3.28 16.36
CA ALA A 16 7.07 4.70 16.68
C ALA A 16 5.69 5.35 16.47
N ALA A 17 5.03 5.05 15.33
CA ALA A 17 3.68 5.52 15.08
C ALA A 17 2.66 4.98 16.11
N GLY A 18 2.72 3.70 16.44
CA GLY A 18 1.83 3.07 17.43
C GLY A 18 1.99 3.66 18.83
N VAL A 19 3.23 3.82 19.30
CA VAL A 19 3.52 4.45 20.61
C VAL A 19 3.05 5.90 20.63
N ALA A 20 3.26 6.66 19.55
CA ALA A 20 2.79 8.04 19.46
C ALA A 20 1.25 8.14 19.49
N VAL A 21 0.54 7.24 18.82
CA VAL A 21 -0.94 7.17 18.88
C VAL A 21 -1.41 6.85 20.30
N VAL A 22 -0.80 5.85 20.97
CA VAL A 22 -1.14 5.52 22.36
C VAL A 22 -0.88 6.71 23.29
N ALA A 23 0.22 7.44 23.09
CA ALA A 23 0.55 8.62 23.89
C ALA A 23 -0.48 9.75 23.73
N ILE A 24 -0.96 10.01 22.51
CA ILE A 24 -2.04 11.00 22.27
C ILE A 24 -3.32 10.57 22.98
N LEU A 25 -3.70 9.29 22.88
CA LEU A 25 -4.97 8.80 23.39
C LEU A 25 -4.98 8.62 24.92
N ALA A 26 -3.85 8.33 25.54
CA ALA A 26 -3.74 8.11 26.99
C ALA A 26 -3.68 9.42 27.80
N TYR A 27 -3.31 10.54 27.18
CA TYR A 27 -3.16 11.85 27.86
C TYR A 27 -3.98 12.97 27.17
N PRO A 28 -5.32 12.86 27.13
CA PRO A 28 -6.17 13.86 26.48
C PRO A 28 -6.13 15.25 27.16
N ASP A 29 -6.03 15.31 28.50
CA ASP A 29 -6.35 16.55 29.25
C ASP A 29 -5.14 17.25 29.93
N GLY A 30 -3.98 16.59 30.08
CA GLY A 30 -2.95 17.04 31.05
C GLY A 30 -1.80 17.89 30.49
N ALA A 31 -1.38 17.69 29.24
CA ALA A 31 -0.19 18.36 28.65
C ALA A 31 -0.42 18.91 27.24
N MET A 32 -1.35 18.31 26.48
CA MET A 32 -1.66 18.69 25.10
C MET A 32 -2.65 19.86 25.00
N ALA A 33 -3.43 20.10 26.06
CA ALA A 33 -4.36 21.22 26.15
C ALA A 33 -3.68 22.57 26.48
N TYR A 34 -2.52 22.53 27.14
CA TYR A 34 -1.79 23.73 27.58
C TYR A 34 -0.66 24.12 26.61
N ASN A 35 -0.07 23.14 25.91
CA ASN A 35 0.94 23.39 24.88
C ASN A 35 0.62 22.55 23.63
N HIS A 36 0.39 23.21 22.49
CA HIS A 36 0.09 22.52 21.23
C HIS A 36 1.32 21.88 20.57
N THR A 37 2.54 22.30 20.97
CA THR A 37 3.79 21.77 20.41
C THR A 37 3.93 20.24 20.54
N PRO A 38 3.79 19.62 21.73
CA PRO A 38 3.88 18.15 21.85
C PRO A 38 2.82 17.42 21.03
N PHE A 39 1.60 17.97 20.91
CA PHE A 39 0.54 17.39 20.10
C PHE A 39 0.93 17.41 18.60
N ILE A 40 1.36 18.58 18.10
CA ILE A 40 1.81 18.73 16.71
C ILE A 40 3.01 17.81 16.44
N CYS A 41 3.99 17.74 17.33
CA CYS A 41 5.15 16.86 17.18
C CYS A 41 4.74 15.39 17.08
N LEU A 42 3.80 14.93 17.93
CA LEU A 42 3.30 13.55 17.86
C LEU A 42 2.51 13.29 16.57
N VAL A 43 1.67 14.23 16.12
CA VAL A 43 0.95 14.10 14.85
C VAL A 43 1.92 14.05 13.67
N VAL A 44 2.94 14.91 13.63
CA VAL A 44 3.99 14.87 12.59
C VAL A 44 4.73 13.54 12.64
N LEU A 45 5.12 13.07 13.83
CA LEU A 45 5.78 11.79 14.02
C LEU A 45 4.93 10.62 13.49
N ILE A 46 3.63 10.59 13.83
CA ILE A 46 2.70 9.56 13.35
C ILE A 46 2.63 9.55 11.82
N ASN A 47 2.52 10.72 11.19
CA ASN A 47 2.41 10.82 9.74
C ASN A 47 3.72 10.43 9.04
N VAL A 48 4.87 10.92 9.52
CA VAL A 48 6.18 10.61 8.93
C VAL A 48 6.53 9.13 9.11
N CYS A 49 6.37 8.59 10.32
CA CYS A 49 6.59 7.17 10.58
C CYS A 49 5.57 6.29 9.87
N GLY A 50 4.30 6.71 9.79
CA GLY A 50 3.28 6.02 9.01
C GLY A 50 3.65 5.95 7.53
N ALA A 51 4.07 7.07 6.93
CA ALA A 51 4.53 7.13 5.55
C ALA A 51 5.76 6.24 5.31
N LEU A 52 6.76 6.31 6.20
CA LEU A 52 7.95 5.47 6.10
C LEU A 52 7.62 3.97 6.26
N GLY A 53 6.70 3.63 7.17
CA GLY A 53 6.20 2.26 7.36
C GLY A 53 5.43 1.74 6.14
N SER A 54 4.60 2.59 5.52
CA SER A 54 3.90 2.27 4.27
C SER A 54 4.87 2.08 3.09
N LEU A 55 5.86 2.96 2.94
CA LEU A 55 6.91 2.82 1.92
C LEU A 55 7.72 1.53 2.13
N SER A 56 8.08 1.23 3.38
CA SER A 56 8.78 0.01 3.71
C SER A 56 7.92 -1.22 3.41
N THR A 57 6.61 -1.19 3.70
CA THR A 57 5.70 -2.28 3.33
C THR A 57 5.71 -2.54 1.82
N LEU A 58 5.69 -1.48 1.00
CA LEU A 58 5.76 -1.60 -0.44
C LEU A 58 7.09 -2.18 -0.92
N ALA A 59 8.21 -1.76 -0.32
CA ALA A 59 9.52 -2.37 -0.56
C ALA A 59 9.52 -3.87 -0.24
N GLY A 60 8.79 -4.28 0.81
CA GLY A 60 8.60 -5.67 1.20
C GLY A 60 7.87 -6.50 0.14
N THR A 61 6.78 -5.96 -0.41
CA THR A 61 6.07 -6.58 -1.52
C THR A 61 6.98 -6.77 -2.74
N ILE A 62 7.83 -5.81 -3.07
CA ILE A 62 8.79 -5.96 -4.17
C ILE A 62 9.82 -7.05 -3.85
N LEU A 63 10.49 -6.96 -2.69
CA LEU A 63 11.54 -7.89 -2.27
C LEU A 63 11.04 -9.34 -2.18
N ILE A 64 9.84 -9.56 -1.63
CA ILE A 64 9.35 -10.91 -1.33
C ILE A 64 8.41 -11.40 -2.44
N GLU A 65 7.37 -10.64 -2.77
CA GLU A 65 6.34 -11.10 -3.71
C GLU A 65 6.79 -11.02 -5.17
N ARG A 66 7.67 -10.07 -5.52
CA ARG A 66 8.14 -9.92 -6.92
C ARG A 66 9.47 -10.59 -7.17
N GLU A 67 10.45 -10.45 -6.28
CA GLU A 67 11.76 -11.04 -6.48
C GLU A 67 11.84 -12.48 -5.95
N TRP A 68 11.60 -12.70 -4.65
CA TRP A 68 11.76 -14.03 -4.09
C TRP A 68 10.79 -15.02 -4.70
N ALA A 69 9.55 -14.62 -5.01
CA ALA A 69 8.60 -15.48 -5.66
C ALA A 69 9.12 -16.04 -7.00
N VAL A 70 9.73 -15.18 -7.82
CA VAL A 70 10.34 -15.57 -9.10
C VAL A 70 11.52 -16.50 -8.86
N VAL A 71 12.44 -16.14 -7.95
CA VAL A 71 13.63 -16.96 -7.66
C VAL A 71 13.28 -18.34 -7.12
N ILE A 72 12.25 -18.44 -6.26
CA ILE A 72 11.79 -19.71 -5.70
C ILE A 72 11.18 -20.60 -6.80
N SER A 73 10.58 -20.00 -7.83
CA SER A 73 10.01 -20.71 -8.97
C SER A 73 11.00 -21.05 -10.09
N GLU A 74 12.27 -20.61 -9.99
CA GLU A 74 13.27 -20.89 -11.01
C GLU A 74 13.54 -22.40 -11.11
N GLY A 75 13.31 -22.97 -12.30
CA GLY A 75 13.46 -24.40 -12.57
C GLY A 75 12.16 -25.21 -12.47
N GLU A 76 11.07 -24.60 -12.04
CA GLU A 76 9.73 -25.21 -11.97
C GLU A 76 8.87 -24.88 -13.21
N HIS A 77 7.76 -25.59 -13.38
CA HIS A 77 6.82 -25.33 -14.48
C HIS A 77 6.19 -23.91 -14.35
N PRO A 78 5.93 -23.17 -15.45
CA PRO A 78 5.38 -21.80 -15.41
C PRO A 78 4.10 -21.62 -14.60
N SER A 79 3.31 -22.70 -14.43
CA SER A 79 2.10 -22.71 -13.61
C SER A 79 2.37 -22.56 -12.11
N PHE A 80 3.59 -22.86 -11.63
CA PHE A 80 3.95 -22.76 -10.22
C PHE A 80 4.04 -21.30 -9.75
N LEU A 81 4.72 -20.44 -10.53
CA LEU A 81 4.79 -19.00 -10.24
C LEU A 81 3.40 -18.36 -10.26
N ALA A 82 2.57 -18.68 -11.27
CA ALA A 82 1.21 -18.18 -11.36
C ALA A 82 0.36 -18.60 -10.14
N LYS A 83 0.49 -19.86 -9.70
CA LYS A 83 -0.19 -20.35 -8.49
C LYS A 83 0.27 -19.60 -7.24
N MET A 84 1.57 -19.42 -7.07
CA MET A 84 2.11 -18.74 -5.89
C MET A 84 1.71 -17.26 -5.83
N ASN A 85 1.80 -16.55 -6.97
CA ASN A 85 1.32 -15.16 -7.10
C ASN A 85 -0.17 -15.05 -6.77
N SER A 86 -0.99 -16.00 -7.25
CA SER A 86 -2.42 -15.99 -6.94
C SER A 86 -2.73 -16.21 -5.45
N ILE A 87 -1.95 -17.05 -4.76
CA ILE A 87 -2.12 -17.31 -3.31
C ILE A 87 -1.70 -16.07 -2.52
N LEU A 88 -0.55 -15.47 -2.84
CA LEU A 88 -0.07 -14.25 -2.19
C LEU A 88 -1.09 -13.10 -2.34
N ARG A 89 -1.60 -12.88 -3.56
CA ARG A 89 -2.62 -11.85 -3.84
C ARG A 89 -3.92 -12.11 -3.08
N ARG A 90 -4.35 -13.38 -2.97
CA ARG A 90 -5.55 -13.75 -2.18
C ARG A 90 -5.38 -13.42 -0.71
N ILE A 91 -4.23 -13.76 -0.11
CA ILE A 91 -3.94 -13.46 1.29
C ILE A 91 -3.93 -11.94 1.51
N ASP A 92 -3.24 -11.17 0.67
CA ASP A 92 -3.20 -9.70 0.76
C ASP A 92 -4.60 -9.08 0.69
N LEU A 93 -5.42 -9.49 -0.29
CA LEU A 93 -6.80 -9.03 -0.41
C LEU A 93 -7.64 -9.41 0.80
N SER A 94 -7.55 -10.65 1.28
CA SER A 94 -8.24 -11.10 2.49
C SER A 94 -7.86 -10.26 3.72
N CYS A 95 -6.57 -9.98 3.92
CA CYS A 95 -6.11 -9.12 5.01
C CYS A 95 -6.62 -7.70 4.87
N LYS A 96 -6.60 -7.10 3.66
CA LYS A 96 -7.15 -5.76 3.41
C LYS A 96 -8.66 -5.66 3.69
N LEU A 97 -9.39 -6.76 3.51
CA LEU A 97 -10.82 -6.84 3.81
C LEU A 97 -11.11 -7.04 5.29
N LEU A 98 -10.40 -7.96 5.92
CA LEU A 98 -10.65 -8.35 7.31
C LEU A 98 -10.06 -7.34 8.30
N ALA A 99 -8.96 -6.65 7.97
CA ALA A 99 -8.30 -5.74 8.90
C ALA A 99 -9.23 -4.60 9.38
N PRO A 100 -9.98 -3.88 8.52
CA PRO A 100 -10.95 -2.87 8.98
C PRO A 100 -12.08 -3.45 9.84
N VAL A 101 -12.51 -4.68 9.55
CA VAL A 101 -13.57 -5.36 10.31
C VAL A 101 -13.07 -5.70 11.72
N VAL A 102 -11.94 -6.40 11.81
CA VAL A 102 -11.33 -6.81 13.09
C VAL A 102 -10.97 -5.60 13.93
N THR A 103 -10.31 -4.59 13.35
CA THR A 103 -9.97 -3.35 14.06
C THR A 103 -11.22 -2.59 14.51
N GLY A 104 -12.26 -2.49 13.67
CA GLY A 104 -13.54 -1.88 14.03
C GLY A 104 -14.24 -2.58 15.19
N PHE A 105 -14.24 -3.92 15.20
CA PHE A 105 -14.73 -4.72 16.33
C PHE A 105 -13.93 -4.42 17.60
N ILE A 106 -12.59 -4.44 17.54
CA ILE A 106 -11.73 -4.17 18.71
C ILE A 106 -12.00 -2.76 19.26
N ILE A 107 -12.16 -1.74 18.41
CA ILE A 107 -12.49 -0.37 18.81
C ILE A 107 -13.87 -0.29 19.46
N SER A 108 -14.86 -1.01 18.93
CA SER A 108 -16.25 -0.94 19.40
C SER A 108 -16.50 -1.64 20.74
N PHE A 109 -15.75 -2.72 21.04
CA PHE A 109 -16.02 -3.56 22.21
C PHE A 109 -15.06 -3.37 23.39
N VAL A 110 -13.91 -2.71 23.20
CA VAL A 110 -12.88 -2.60 24.25
C VAL A 110 -12.77 -1.18 24.80
N SER A 111 -12.25 -0.26 24.00
CA SER A 111 -12.19 1.20 24.19
C SER A 111 -11.09 1.73 23.27
N LEU A 112 -11.20 2.96 22.78
CA LEU A 112 -10.24 3.53 21.83
C LEU A 112 -8.77 3.41 22.29
N VAL A 113 -8.49 3.69 23.57
CA VAL A 113 -7.15 3.60 24.16
C VAL A 113 -6.67 2.14 24.23
N ALA A 114 -7.49 1.24 24.76
CA ALA A 114 -7.12 -0.18 24.87
C ALA A 114 -6.96 -0.85 23.51
N SER A 115 -7.75 -0.44 22.50
CA SER A 115 -7.63 -0.89 21.12
C SER A 115 -6.29 -0.44 20.50
N ALA A 116 -5.89 0.82 20.72
CA ALA A 116 -4.59 1.31 20.25
C ALA A 116 -3.42 0.54 20.86
N VAL A 117 -3.46 0.28 22.18
CA VAL A 117 -2.45 -0.53 22.87
C VAL A 117 -2.42 -1.96 22.34
N THR A 118 -3.59 -2.59 22.17
CA THR A 118 -3.71 -3.96 21.66
C THR A 118 -3.14 -4.08 20.25
N LEU A 119 -3.46 -3.15 19.36
CA LEU A 119 -2.96 -3.15 17.98
C LEU A 119 -1.44 -2.86 17.91
N ALA A 120 -0.93 -1.99 18.77
CA ALA A 120 0.51 -1.73 18.87
C ALA A 120 1.27 -2.99 19.32
N LEU A 121 0.79 -3.68 20.35
CA LEU A 121 1.38 -4.95 20.82
C LEU A 121 1.27 -6.05 19.76
N TRP A 122 0.12 -6.16 19.09
CA TRP A 122 -0.10 -7.10 18.00
C TRP A 122 0.91 -6.90 16.87
N ASN A 123 1.19 -5.65 16.51
CA ASN A 123 2.17 -5.31 15.47
C ASN A 123 3.58 -5.78 15.87
N ILE A 124 4.01 -5.48 17.11
CA ILE A 124 5.32 -5.90 17.63
C ILE A 124 5.48 -7.43 17.59
N LEU A 125 4.46 -8.17 18.02
CA LEU A 125 4.47 -9.63 18.01
C LEU A 125 4.50 -10.19 16.57
N SER A 126 3.70 -9.62 15.67
CA SER A 126 3.65 -10.02 14.26
C SER A 126 5.00 -9.84 13.57
N VAL A 127 5.72 -8.78 13.91
CA VAL A 127 7.06 -8.49 13.41
C VAL A 127 8.09 -9.55 13.81
N ILE A 128 8.08 -9.97 15.08
CA ILE A 128 9.00 -11.00 15.57
C ILE A 128 8.77 -12.31 14.82
N LEU A 129 7.49 -12.68 14.65
CA LEU A 129 7.09 -13.85 13.88
C LEU A 129 7.54 -13.74 12.41
N GLN A 130 7.30 -12.58 11.77
CA GLN A 130 7.67 -12.31 10.39
C GLN A 130 9.19 -12.46 10.18
N TYR A 131 10.00 -11.89 11.07
CA TYR A 131 11.46 -12.03 11.01
C TYR A 131 11.89 -13.49 11.07
N TRP A 132 11.32 -14.26 11.99
CA TRP A 132 11.66 -15.67 12.16
C TRP A 132 11.31 -16.50 10.92
N LEU A 133 10.10 -16.32 10.38
CA LEU A 133 9.63 -17.03 9.18
C LEU A 133 10.46 -16.68 7.93
N LEU A 134 10.74 -15.39 7.70
CA LEU A 134 11.53 -14.97 6.54
C LEU A 134 12.98 -15.43 6.62
N MET A 135 13.56 -15.44 7.82
CA MET A 135 14.91 -15.98 8.01
C MET A 135 14.93 -17.50 7.79
N SER A 136 13.88 -18.22 8.18
CA SER A 136 13.72 -19.65 7.89
C SER A 136 13.69 -19.91 6.39
N VAL A 137 12.92 -19.15 5.62
CA VAL A 137 12.85 -19.28 4.15
C VAL A 137 14.21 -18.95 3.50
N TYR A 138 14.85 -17.86 3.93
CA TYR A 138 16.15 -17.44 3.40
C TYR A 138 17.25 -18.49 3.60
N ASN A 139 17.25 -19.15 4.76
CA ASN A 139 18.22 -20.21 5.07
C ASN A 139 17.85 -21.55 4.41
N GLY A 140 16.56 -21.82 4.23
CA GLY A 140 16.07 -23.07 3.64
C GLY A 140 16.27 -23.17 2.12
N ILE A 141 16.31 -22.04 1.40
CA ILE A 141 16.44 -22.01 -0.05
C ILE A 141 17.82 -21.43 -0.43
N PRO A 142 18.81 -22.27 -0.77
CA PRO A 142 20.19 -21.82 -0.98
C PRO A 142 20.35 -20.89 -2.19
N VAL A 143 19.43 -20.95 -3.16
CA VAL A 143 19.42 -20.06 -4.34
C VAL A 143 19.22 -18.59 -3.95
N LEU A 144 18.33 -18.30 -2.98
CA LEU A 144 18.11 -16.95 -2.45
C LEU A 144 19.36 -16.40 -1.76
N SER A 145 20.02 -17.24 -0.96
CA SER A 145 21.25 -16.87 -0.25
C SER A 145 22.40 -16.60 -1.20
N ARG A 146 22.55 -17.43 -2.25
CA ARG A 146 23.61 -17.29 -3.26
C ARG A 146 23.42 -16.04 -4.13
N ARG A 147 22.21 -15.78 -4.62
CA ARG A 147 21.90 -14.59 -5.42
C ARG A 147 22.07 -13.30 -4.61
N GLY A 148 21.68 -13.31 -3.33
CA GLY A 148 21.95 -12.20 -2.43
C GLY A 148 23.43 -11.90 -2.22
N ARG A 149 24.30 -12.92 -2.19
CA ARG A 149 25.76 -12.73 -2.10
C ARG A 149 26.35 -12.17 -3.40
N PHE A 150 25.95 -12.70 -4.55
CA PHE A 150 26.41 -12.18 -5.85
C PHE A 150 25.98 -10.73 -6.09
N ALA A 151 24.77 -10.35 -5.67
CA ALA A 151 24.33 -8.97 -5.72
C ALA A 151 25.17 -8.06 -4.82
N ASP A 152 25.47 -8.47 -3.57
CA ASP A 152 26.30 -7.71 -2.62
C ASP A 152 27.76 -7.56 -3.14
N GLU A 153 28.28 -8.55 -3.89
CA GLU A 153 29.59 -8.49 -4.56
C GLU A 153 29.60 -7.59 -5.80
N SER A 154 28.58 -7.69 -6.68
CA SER A 154 28.49 -6.84 -7.87
C SER A 154 28.26 -5.37 -7.54
N GLU A 155 27.49 -5.07 -6.48
CA GLU A 155 27.32 -3.71 -5.96
C GLU A 155 28.63 -3.13 -5.43
N ARG A 156 29.45 -3.93 -4.73
CA ARG A 156 30.77 -3.50 -4.24
C ARG A 156 31.76 -3.26 -5.37
N VAL A 157 31.79 -4.13 -6.37
CA VAL A 157 32.66 -3.95 -7.55
C VAL A 157 32.21 -2.74 -8.37
N GLY A 158 30.90 -2.48 -8.48
CA GLY A 158 30.34 -1.27 -9.06
C GLY A 158 30.72 0.00 -8.28
N PHE A 159 30.66 -0.05 -6.95
CA PHE A 159 31.04 1.07 -6.08
C PHE A 159 32.54 1.39 -6.17
N VAL A 160 33.41 0.37 -6.16
CA VAL A 160 34.87 0.53 -6.27
C VAL A 160 35.30 1.01 -7.66
N SER A 161 34.59 0.61 -8.73
CA SER A 161 34.86 1.10 -10.08
C SER A 161 34.37 2.54 -10.32
N LEU A 162 33.32 2.99 -9.62
CA LEU A 162 32.84 4.37 -9.64
C LEU A 162 33.76 5.36 -8.91
N GLU A 163 34.40 4.96 -7.81
CA GLU A 163 35.40 5.82 -7.14
C GLU A 163 36.62 6.10 -8.02
N SER A 164 37.03 5.13 -8.86
CA SER A 164 38.27 5.20 -9.65
C SER A 164 38.20 6.08 -10.91
N TYR A 165 36.99 6.49 -11.34
CA TYR A 165 36.78 7.30 -12.56
C TYR A 165 36.31 8.75 -12.33
N SER A 166 36.20 9.20 -11.08
CA SER A 166 35.59 10.50 -10.74
C SER A 166 36.60 11.66 -10.70
N GLY A 167 36.98 12.15 -11.88
CA GLY A 167 37.54 13.50 -12.04
C GLY A 167 36.50 14.57 -11.69
N TRP A 168 36.61 15.13 -10.47
CA TRP A 168 36.08 16.36 -9.85
C TRP A 168 34.77 17.07 -10.29
N MET A 169 34.02 16.68 -11.34
CA MET A 169 32.83 17.43 -11.81
C MET A 169 31.55 16.61 -12.08
N ASN A 170 31.56 15.27 -11.96
CA ASN A 170 30.37 14.44 -12.25
C ASN A 170 29.68 13.80 -11.03
N GLY A 171 30.03 14.22 -9.80
CA GLY A 171 29.63 13.54 -8.56
C GLY A 171 28.14 13.55 -8.17
N LEU A 172 27.24 14.14 -8.96
CA LEU A 172 25.78 14.14 -8.69
C LEU A 172 24.95 13.37 -9.72
N VAL A 173 25.52 13.04 -10.90
CA VAL A 173 24.75 12.46 -12.01
C VAL A 173 24.82 10.92 -12.05
N ASP A 174 25.86 10.32 -11.47
CA ASP A 174 26.10 8.87 -11.54
C ASP A 174 25.69 8.11 -10.26
N HIS A 175 24.81 8.66 -9.44
CA HIS A 175 24.27 7.90 -8.30
C HIS A 175 23.34 6.79 -8.83
N PRO A 176 23.43 5.53 -8.33
CA PRO A 176 22.57 4.41 -8.76
C PRO A 176 21.06 4.68 -8.73
N TYR A 177 20.59 5.63 -7.91
CA TYR A 177 19.19 6.06 -7.92
C TYR A 177 18.84 6.88 -9.17
N VAL A 178 19.71 7.81 -9.58
CA VAL A 178 19.49 8.65 -10.77
C VAL A 178 19.52 7.79 -12.03
N SER A 179 20.43 6.81 -12.09
CA SER A 179 20.48 5.86 -13.21
C SER A 179 19.25 4.95 -13.26
N ALA A 180 18.74 4.48 -12.12
CA ALA A 180 17.50 3.69 -12.04
C ALA A 180 16.27 4.50 -12.50
N TRP A 181 16.14 5.76 -12.07
CA TRP A 181 15.08 6.65 -12.54
C TRP A 181 15.18 6.91 -14.05
N ARG A 182 16.39 7.15 -14.57
CA ARG A 182 16.62 7.32 -16.00
C ARG A 182 16.29 6.06 -16.81
N LEU A 183 16.57 4.89 -16.26
CA LEU A 183 16.21 3.60 -16.85
C LEU A 183 14.69 3.42 -16.87
N TYR A 184 14.02 3.71 -15.75
CA TYR A 184 12.57 3.68 -15.66
C TYR A 184 11.95 4.58 -16.72
N LEU A 185 12.38 5.85 -16.83
CA LEU A 185 11.88 6.84 -17.78
C LEU A 185 12.03 6.44 -19.27
N LYS A 186 12.90 5.48 -19.59
CA LYS A 186 13.06 4.96 -20.96
C LYS A 186 12.13 3.80 -21.28
N GLN A 187 11.43 3.23 -20.30
CA GLN A 187 10.54 2.08 -20.51
C GLN A 187 9.19 2.52 -21.10
N ASP A 188 8.61 1.70 -21.97
CA ASP A 188 7.29 1.96 -22.57
C ASP A 188 6.15 1.99 -21.54
N VAL A 189 6.38 1.41 -20.35
CA VAL A 189 5.41 1.32 -19.24
C VAL A 189 5.38 2.55 -18.31
N VAL A 190 6.19 3.57 -18.58
CA VAL A 190 6.25 4.80 -17.76
C VAL A 190 4.92 5.52 -17.74
N ILE A 191 4.31 5.71 -18.90
CA ILE A 191 3.07 6.50 -19.02
C ILE A 191 1.92 5.82 -18.25
N PRO A 192 1.65 4.50 -18.41
CA PRO A 192 0.71 3.78 -17.57
C PRO A 192 1.04 3.83 -16.07
N GLY A 193 2.32 3.75 -15.71
CA GLY A 193 2.78 3.85 -14.32
C GLY A 193 2.54 5.22 -13.68
N VAL A 194 2.81 6.31 -14.41
CA VAL A 194 2.52 7.67 -13.97
C VAL A 194 1.01 7.90 -13.87
N ALA A 195 0.22 7.40 -14.83
CA ALA A 195 -1.23 7.45 -14.76
C ALA A 195 -1.77 6.73 -13.51
N LEU A 196 -1.22 5.56 -13.18
CA LEU A 196 -1.57 4.83 -11.96
C LEU A 196 -1.23 5.63 -10.69
N ALA A 197 -0.04 6.25 -10.65
CA ALA A 197 0.36 7.10 -9.53
C ALA A 197 -0.60 8.29 -9.32
N LEU A 198 -0.98 8.97 -10.40
CA LEU A 198 -1.95 10.07 -10.36
C LEU A 198 -3.35 9.59 -9.90
N LEU A 199 -3.73 8.38 -10.30
CA LEU A 199 -5.01 7.79 -9.93
C LEU A 199 -5.08 7.48 -8.42
N TYR A 200 -3.97 7.04 -7.82
CA TYR A 200 -3.85 6.85 -6.37
C TYR A 200 -3.71 8.16 -5.58
N PHE A 201 -3.46 9.31 -6.23
CA PHE A 201 -3.50 10.62 -5.59
C PHE A 201 -4.93 11.11 -5.25
N THR A 202 -5.93 10.25 -5.45
CA THR A 202 -7.33 10.54 -5.13
C THR A 202 -7.59 10.62 -3.63
N VAL A 203 -8.23 11.71 -3.22
CA VAL A 203 -8.77 11.89 -1.87
C VAL A 203 -10.13 11.19 -1.71
N LEU A 204 -10.80 10.88 -2.83
CA LEU A 204 -12.12 10.24 -2.89
C LEU A 204 -12.00 8.73 -2.66
N SER A 205 -11.64 8.37 -1.43
CA SER A 205 -11.56 7.00 -0.96
C SER A 205 -12.14 6.91 0.42
N PHE A 206 -12.62 5.73 0.79
CA PHE A 206 -12.98 5.41 2.18
C PHE A 206 -11.78 5.44 3.16
N GLY A 207 -10.70 6.16 2.83
CA GLY A 207 -9.62 6.54 3.73
C GLY A 207 -9.99 7.69 4.66
N THR A 208 -8.99 8.19 5.38
CA THR A 208 -9.14 9.09 6.54
C THR A 208 -9.91 10.37 6.22
N LEU A 209 -9.52 11.10 5.17
CA LEU A 209 -10.09 12.40 4.82
C LEU A 209 -11.58 12.32 4.50
N MET A 210 -11.99 11.43 3.60
CA MET A 210 -13.41 11.27 3.25
C MET A 210 -14.23 10.82 4.46
N THR A 211 -13.70 9.92 5.29
CA THR A 211 -14.48 9.44 6.44
C THR A 211 -14.62 10.47 7.53
N ALA A 212 -13.61 11.31 7.74
CA ALA A 212 -13.74 12.47 8.63
C ALA A 212 -14.79 13.45 8.09
N THR A 213 -14.83 13.70 6.77
CA THR A 213 -15.86 14.57 6.19
C THR A 213 -17.27 13.97 6.28
N LEU A 214 -17.43 12.66 6.08
CA LEU A 214 -18.74 11.99 6.20
C LEU A 214 -19.25 12.00 7.64
N GLU A 215 -18.35 11.80 8.61
CA GLU A 215 -18.67 11.89 10.03
C GLU A 215 -19.06 13.32 10.43
N TRP A 216 -18.35 14.33 9.90
CA TRP A 216 -18.69 15.74 10.07
C TRP A 216 -20.06 16.11 9.50
N GLU A 217 -20.46 15.49 8.37
CA GLU A 217 -21.79 15.65 7.77
C GLU A 217 -22.88 14.85 8.50
N GLY A 218 -22.54 14.14 9.58
CA GLY A 218 -23.49 13.42 10.43
C GLY A 218 -23.84 12.01 9.97
N VAL A 219 -23.06 11.42 9.05
CA VAL A 219 -23.27 10.03 8.64
C VAL A 219 -22.83 9.09 9.77
N PRO A 220 -23.69 8.14 10.22
CA PRO A 220 -23.33 7.21 11.27
C PRO A 220 -22.10 6.36 10.89
N THR A 221 -21.20 6.14 11.85
CA THR A 221 -19.93 5.40 11.64
C THR A 221 -20.15 3.98 11.11
N PHE A 222 -21.23 3.30 11.51
CA PHE A 222 -21.56 1.97 11.00
C PHE A 222 -21.90 1.97 9.50
N VAL A 223 -22.55 3.03 9.01
CA VAL A 223 -22.91 3.21 7.59
C VAL A 223 -21.65 3.44 6.76
N ILE A 224 -20.75 4.28 7.28
CA ILE A 224 -19.43 4.49 6.67
C ILE A 224 -18.69 3.15 6.58
N GLY A 225 -18.68 2.37 7.67
CA GLY A 225 -18.10 1.03 7.74
C GLY A 225 -18.69 0.07 6.69
N LEU A 226 -20.01 0.03 6.55
CA LEU A 226 -20.70 -0.78 5.55
C LEU A 226 -20.32 -0.35 4.11
N GLY A 227 -20.27 0.97 3.86
CA GLY A 227 -19.82 1.53 2.59
C GLY A 227 -18.38 1.12 2.26
N ARG A 228 -17.47 1.13 3.25
CA ARG A 228 -16.10 0.62 3.09
C ARG A 228 -16.09 -0.86 2.70
N GLY A 229 -16.88 -1.68 3.40
CA GLY A 229 -17.01 -3.11 3.14
C GLY A 229 -17.53 -3.39 1.73
N LEU A 230 -18.61 -2.73 1.32
CA LEU A 230 -19.19 -2.87 -0.02
C LEU A 230 -18.19 -2.42 -1.11
N SER A 231 -17.53 -1.29 -0.90
CA SER A 231 -16.46 -0.77 -1.76
C SER A 231 -15.33 -1.78 -1.94
N ALA A 232 -14.96 -2.50 -0.87
CA ALA A 232 -13.93 -3.51 -0.93
C ALA A 232 -14.41 -4.77 -1.69
N VAL A 233 -15.66 -5.22 -1.48
CA VAL A 233 -16.26 -6.31 -2.27
C VAL A 233 -16.30 -5.98 -3.76
N ILE A 234 -16.70 -4.76 -4.12
CA ILE A 234 -16.69 -4.26 -5.50
C ILE A 234 -15.25 -4.26 -6.06
N GLY A 235 -14.26 -3.84 -5.25
CA GLY A 235 -12.84 -3.91 -5.60
C GLY A 235 -12.34 -5.33 -5.84
N ILE A 236 -12.74 -6.32 -5.02
CA ILE A 236 -12.43 -7.74 -5.29
C ILE A 236 -13.08 -8.19 -6.59
N GLY A 237 -14.30 -7.72 -6.88
CA GLY A 237 -15.00 -7.99 -8.14
C GLY A 237 -14.13 -7.73 -9.37
N ALA A 238 -13.29 -6.69 -9.32
CA ALA A 238 -12.31 -6.39 -10.37
C ALA A 238 -11.37 -7.56 -10.67
N THR A 239 -10.99 -8.39 -9.68
CA THR A 239 -10.10 -9.55 -9.87
C THR A 239 -10.75 -10.67 -10.68
N PHE A 240 -12.09 -10.75 -10.70
CA PHE A 240 -12.84 -11.67 -11.55
C PHE A 240 -13.19 -11.05 -12.89
N SER A 241 -13.54 -9.76 -12.90
CA SER A 241 -13.92 -9.03 -14.11
C SER A 241 -12.74 -8.77 -15.04
N TYR A 242 -11.55 -8.48 -14.49
CA TYR A 242 -10.36 -8.13 -15.27
C TYR A 242 -9.90 -9.27 -16.20
N PRO A 243 -9.69 -10.53 -15.76
CA PRO A 243 -9.28 -11.62 -16.65
C PRO A 243 -10.30 -11.90 -17.76
N VAL A 244 -11.59 -11.77 -17.45
CA VAL A 244 -12.67 -11.94 -18.46
C VAL A 244 -12.55 -10.85 -19.51
N LEU A 245 -12.37 -9.60 -19.10
CA LEU A 245 -12.25 -8.48 -20.03
C LEU A 245 -10.95 -8.56 -20.84
N GLU A 246 -9.84 -8.91 -20.20
CA GLU A 246 -8.54 -9.10 -20.82
C GLU A 246 -8.59 -10.17 -21.93
N SER A 247 -9.22 -11.32 -21.67
CA SER A 247 -9.38 -12.41 -22.63
C SER A 247 -10.12 -12.01 -23.91
N ARG A 248 -10.89 -10.92 -23.87
CA ARG A 248 -11.74 -10.46 -24.98
C ARG A 248 -11.16 -9.28 -25.72
N ILE A 249 -10.55 -8.33 -25.01
CA ILE A 249 -10.20 -7.02 -25.57
C ILE A 249 -8.74 -6.60 -25.36
N SER A 250 -7.86 -7.48 -24.86
CA SER A 250 -6.45 -7.20 -24.50
C SER A 250 -6.28 -6.28 -23.29
N SER A 251 -5.15 -6.39 -22.60
CA SER A 251 -4.86 -5.63 -21.37
C SER A 251 -4.94 -4.10 -21.56
N LEU A 252 -4.46 -3.58 -22.70
CA LEU A 252 -4.47 -2.13 -22.97
C LEU A 252 -5.90 -1.57 -23.09
N ARG A 253 -6.79 -2.24 -23.82
CA ARG A 253 -8.19 -1.80 -23.93
C ARG A 253 -8.96 -2.04 -22.65
N ALA A 254 -8.66 -3.11 -21.91
CA ALA A 254 -9.23 -3.36 -20.59
C ALA A 254 -8.90 -2.23 -19.61
N GLY A 255 -7.65 -1.73 -19.61
CA GLY A 255 -7.23 -0.56 -18.84
C GLY A 255 -7.98 0.72 -19.23
N LEU A 256 -8.14 0.99 -20.53
CA LEU A 256 -8.92 2.15 -21.00
C LEU A 256 -10.40 2.05 -20.58
N TRP A 257 -11.02 0.87 -20.72
CA TRP A 257 -12.40 0.63 -20.29
C TRP A 257 -12.58 0.88 -18.80
N SER A 258 -11.61 0.44 -18.02
CA SER A 258 -11.56 0.62 -16.57
C SER A 258 -11.49 2.10 -16.17
N ILE A 259 -10.66 2.92 -16.82
CA ILE A 259 -10.61 4.37 -16.58
C ILE A 259 -11.94 5.04 -16.92
N TRP A 260 -12.53 4.72 -18.08
CA TRP A 260 -13.81 5.28 -18.48
C TRP A 260 -14.95 4.90 -17.52
N SER A 261 -14.94 3.65 -17.07
CA SER A 261 -15.89 3.18 -16.04
C SER A 261 -15.69 3.94 -14.73
N GLN A 262 -14.45 4.09 -14.26
CA GLN A 262 -14.15 4.85 -13.04
C GLN A 262 -14.60 6.31 -13.16
N TRP A 263 -14.25 6.98 -14.25
CA TRP A 263 -14.62 8.37 -14.51
C TRP A 263 -16.13 8.56 -14.51
N SER A 264 -16.87 7.65 -15.16
CA SER A 264 -18.33 7.68 -15.20
C SER A 264 -18.95 7.54 -13.79
N CYS A 265 -18.41 6.66 -12.94
CA CYS A 265 -18.84 6.55 -11.54
C CYS A 265 -18.52 7.80 -10.73
N LEU A 266 -17.41 8.48 -11.01
CA LEU A 266 -17.04 9.73 -10.34
C LEU A 266 -17.91 10.92 -10.76
N LEU A 267 -18.54 10.90 -11.94
CA LEU A 267 -19.55 11.90 -12.31
C LEU A 267 -20.75 11.87 -11.36
N LEU A 268 -21.13 10.69 -10.84
CA LEU A 268 -22.16 10.58 -9.79
C LEU A 268 -21.74 11.29 -8.50
N CYS A 269 -20.44 11.27 -8.18
CA CYS A 269 -19.90 12.02 -7.05
C CYS A 269 -19.97 13.53 -7.29
N MET A 270 -19.67 14.01 -8.50
CA MET A 270 -19.85 15.44 -8.82
C MET A 270 -21.31 15.87 -8.72
N GLY A 271 -22.24 14.99 -9.11
CA GLY A 271 -23.67 15.22 -8.96
C GLY A 271 -24.09 15.45 -7.50
N SER A 272 -23.37 14.90 -6.52
CA SER A 272 -23.74 15.02 -5.11
C SER A 272 -23.66 16.45 -4.59
N ILE A 273 -22.80 17.27 -5.19
CA ILE A 273 -22.64 18.69 -4.88
C ILE A 273 -23.96 19.46 -5.10
N TRP A 274 -24.80 19.00 -6.03
CA TRP A 274 -26.06 19.66 -6.40
C TRP A 274 -27.25 19.18 -5.56
N VAL A 275 -27.07 18.17 -4.72
CA VAL A 275 -28.12 17.63 -3.85
C VAL A 275 -28.22 18.50 -2.60
N LYS A 276 -29.39 19.13 -2.39
CA LYS A 276 -29.62 20.08 -1.29
C LYS A 276 -29.61 19.42 0.10
N GLU A 277 -29.96 18.15 0.18
CA GLU A 277 -30.02 17.41 1.44
C GLU A 277 -28.67 16.77 1.74
N ARG A 278 -28.05 17.17 2.86
CA ARG A 278 -26.67 16.79 3.23
C ARG A 278 -26.46 15.28 3.33
N VAL A 279 -27.40 14.59 3.97
CA VAL A 279 -27.34 13.13 4.15
C VAL A 279 -27.47 12.39 2.82
N SER A 280 -28.43 12.80 1.98
CA SER A 280 -28.63 12.23 0.64
C SER A 280 -27.44 12.49 -0.29
N SER A 281 -26.83 13.68 -0.21
CA SER A 281 -25.58 14.00 -0.90
C SER A 281 -24.44 13.07 -0.46
N ALA A 282 -24.28 12.86 0.85
CA ALA A 282 -23.26 11.97 1.40
C ALA A 282 -23.45 10.51 0.95
N TYR A 283 -24.67 9.99 0.92
CA TYR A 283 -24.97 8.65 0.39
C TYR A 283 -24.65 8.52 -1.10
N MET A 284 -24.97 9.53 -1.90
CA MET A 284 -24.69 9.52 -3.34
C MET A 284 -23.18 9.56 -3.62
N LEU A 285 -22.44 10.37 -2.84
CA LEU A 285 -20.97 10.40 -2.84
C LEU A 285 -20.40 9.03 -2.48
N MET A 286 -20.86 8.42 -1.38
CA MET A 286 -20.43 7.09 -0.94
C MET A 286 -20.69 6.01 -2.00
N GLY A 287 -21.86 6.04 -2.65
CA GLY A 287 -22.23 5.11 -3.71
C GLY A 287 -21.34 5.25 -4.95
N GLY A 288 -21.11 6.49 -5.42
CA GLY A 288 -20.23 6.75 -6.55
C GLY A 288 -18.78 6.33 -6.27
N VAL A 289 -18.26 6.62 -5.07
CA VAL A 289 -16.92 6.19 -4.65
C VAL A 289 -16.82 4.66 -4.58
N ALA A 290 -17.81 3.98 -4.01
CA ALA A 290 -17.82 2.52 -3.92
C ALA A 290 -17.82 1.87 -5.32
N ALA A 291 -18.67 2.35 -6.23
CA ALA A 291 -18.74 1.85 -7.60
C ALA A 291 -17.44 2.11 -8.39
N SER A 292 -16.81 3.27 -8.19
CA SER A 292 -15.56 3.65 -8.87
C SER A 292 -14.39 2.70 -8.58
N ARG A 293 -14.44 1.93 -7.49
CA ARG A 293 -13.37 0.98 -7.11
C ARG A 293 -13.20 -0.14 -8.11
N LEU A 294 -14.28 -0.57 -8.77
CA LEU A 294 -14.18 -1.60 -9.79
C LEU A 294 -13.27 -1.12 -10.93
N GLY A 295 -13.49 0.09 -11.42
CA GLY A 295 -12.62 0.73 -12.40
C GLY A 295 -11.18 0.86 -11.90
N LEU A 296 -10.98 1.48 -10.73
CA LEU A 296 -9.64 1.70 -10.15
C LEU A 296 -8.80 0.42 -10.05
N TRP A 297 -9.37 -0.66 -9.49
CA TRP A 297 -8.65 -1.91 -9.27
C TRP A 297 -8.43 -2.69 -10.58
N MET A 298 -9.35 -2.60 -11.55
CA MET A 298 -9.09 -3.16 -12.89
C MET A 298 -7.96 -2.42 -13.61
N PHE A 299 -7.82 -1.10 -13.41
CA PHE A 299 -6.72 -0.34 -14.00
C PHE A 299 -5.37 -0.75 -13.39
N ASP A 300 -5.33 -0.87 -12.06
CA ASP A 300 -4.16 -1.36 -11.32
C ASP A 300 -3.67 -2.71 -11.86
N LEU A 301 -4.60 -3.67 -12.03
CA LEU A 301 -4.28 -4.98 -12.60
C LEU A 301 -3.77 -4.89 -14.05
N ALA A 302 -4.38 -4.03 -14.87
CA ALA A 302 -3.95 -3.79 -16.25
C ALA A 302 -2.50 -3.28 -16.32
N VAL A 303 -2.18 -2.28 -15.51
CA VAL A 303 -0.84 -1.68 -15.47
C VAL A 303 0.19 -2.66 -14.91
N ILE A 304 -0.14 -3.40 -13.85
CA ILE A 304 0.76 -4.42 -13.29
C ILE A 304 1.11 -5.47 -14.35
N GLN A 305 0.14 -5.92 -15.12
CA GLN A 305 0.37 -6.92 -16.16
C GLN A 305 1.18 -6.38 -17.34
N GLN A 306 1.06 -5.08 -17.66
CA GLN A 306 1.92 -4.44 -18.66
C GLN A 306 3.37 -4.28 -18.19
N MET A 307 3.59 -4.16 -16.88
CA MET A 307 4.93 -4.04 -16.28
C MET A 307 5.67 -5.37 -16.11
N GLN A 308 4.98 -6.51 -16.29
CA GLN A 308 5.53 -7.86 -16.23
C GLN A 308 5.97 -8.34 -17.61
#